data_AF-A0A5E5A5G6-F1
#
_entry.id   AF-A0A5E5A5G6-F1
#
_cell.length_a   1.000
_cell.length_b   1.000
_cell.length_c   1.000
_cell.angle_alpha   90.00
_cell.angle_beta   90.00
_cell.angle_gamma   90.00
#
_symmetry.space_group_name_H-M   'P 1'
#
loop_
_entity.id
_entity.type
_entity.pdbx_description
1 polymer ?
#
loop_
_entity_poly.entity_id
_entity_poly.type
_entity_poly.pdbx_seq_one_letter_code
_entity_poly.pdbx_strand_id
1 'polypeptide(L)'
;MWQFIFLAFIFVTVAAFLKLNQKSRRHAEFDVSSRLTTGSDFRFPIVGESSYQAALRHALGNEDGPLPVLLVPEDSNPHDHLAVRVMYRETTIGYLSRLDARALRGAITRMGFNFSSVSCLGKPFGGTPDKPTIGIWLNISIPQD
;
A
#
# COMPACT_ATOMS: atom_id res chain seq x y z
N MET A 1 28.79 32.02 -24.95
CA MET A 1 27.50 32.62 -24.52
C MET A 1 26.35 31.61 -24.56
N TRP A 2 26.21 30.80 -25.62
CA TRP A 2 25.11 29.84 -25.78
C TRP A 2 25.10 28.66 -24.77
N GLN A 3 26.27 28.23 -24.29
CA GLN A 3 26.43 27.11 -23.35
C GLN A 3 25.84 27.38 -21.96
N PHE A 4 25.83 28.63 -21.49
CA PHE A 4 25.24 29.00 -20.20
C PHE A 4 23.70 28.98 -20.24
N ILE A 5 23.10 29.32 -21.39
CA ILE A 5 21.65 29.32 -21.59
C ILE A 5 21.12 27.88 -21.57
N PHE A 6 21.85 26.94 -22.19
CA PHE A 6 21.47 25.53 -22.23
C PHE A 6 21.53 24.87 -20.84
N LEU A 7 22.58 25.15 -20.06
CA LEU A 7 22.71 24.66 -18.68
C LEU A 7 21.62 25.21 -17.75
N ALA A 8 21.27 26.49 -17.89
CA ALA A 8 20.19 27.08 -17.11
C ALA A 8 18.84 26.41 -17.41
N PHE A 9 18.58 26.06 -18.67
CA PHE A 9 17.34 25.38 -19.09
C PHE A 9 17.25 23.94 -18.54
N ILE A 10 18.36 23.19 -18.56
CA ILE A 10 18.44 21.86 -17.94
C ILE A 10 18.19 21.96 -16.43
N PHE A 11 18.80 22.93 -15.76
CA PHE A 11 18.62 23.08 -14.31
C PHE A 11 17.17 23.41 -13.94
N VAL A 12 16.53 24.31 -14.68
CA VAL A 12 15.12 24.68 -14.48
C VAL A 12 14.19 23.50 -14.73
N THR A 13 14.43 22.72 -15.79
CA THR A 13 13.60 21.54 -16.10
C THR A 13 13.75 20.42 -15.08
N VAL A 14 14.98 20.15 -14.61
CA VAL A 14 15.24 19.19 -13.51
C VAL A 14 14.58 19.66 -12.22
N ALA A 15 14.72 20.94 -11.85
CA ALA A 15 14.09 21.49 -10.65
C ALA A 15 12.55 21.44 -10.72
N ALA A 16 11.97 21.73 -11.89
CA ALA A 16 10.53 21.63 -12.13
C ALA A 16 10.06 20.16 -12.03
N PHE A 17 10.78 19.22 -12.63
CA PHE A 17 10.47 17.79 -12.54
C PHE A 17 10.54 17.27 -11.09
N LEU A 18 11.56 17.68 -10.33
CA LEU A 18 11.68 17.37 -8.90
C LEU A 18 10.50 17.95 -8.09
N LYS A 19 10.09 19.20 -8.34
CA LYS A 19 8.94 19.82 -7.66
C LYS A 19 7.60 19.16 -8.02
N LEU A 20 7.40 18.79 -9.28
CA LEU A 20 6.19 18.09 -9.72
C LEU A 20 6.08 16.71 -9.08
N ASN A 21 7.20 15.98 -8.98
CA ASN A 21 7.26 14.71 -8.28
C ASN A 21 6.99 14.87 -6.77
N GLN A 22 7.55 15.90 -6.14
CA GLN A 22 7.27 16.22 -4.73
C GLN A 22 5.78 16.54 -4.49
N LYS A 23 5.12 17.28 -5.39
CA LYS A 23 3.70 17.60 -5.28
C LYS A 23 2.81 16.37 -5.37
N SER A 24 3.11 15.46 -6.31
CA SER A 24 2.38 14.20 -6.47
C SER A 24 2.49 13.33 -5.22
N ARG A 25 3.70 13.23 -4.63
CA ARG A 25 3.91 12.50 -3.36
C ARG A 25 3.12 13.08 -2.20
N ARG A 26 3.09 14.42 -2.04
CA ARG A 26 2.31 15.07 -0.98
C ARG A 26 0.81 14.85 -1.08
N HIS A 27 0.25 14.81 -2.30
CA HIS A 27 -1.18 14.54 -2.48
C HIS A 27 -1.56 13.10 -2.16
N ALA A 28 -0.77 12.13 -2.62
CA ALA A 28 -0.97 10.73 -2.28
C ALA A 28 -0.84 10.47 -0.77
N GLU A 29 0.13 11.13 -0.14
CA GLU A 29 0.35 11.07 1.29
C GLU A 29 -0.79 11.70 2.09
N PHE A 30 -1.32 12.84 1.65
CA PHE A 30 -2.47 13.47 2.27
C PHE A 30 -3.72 12.59 2.17
N ASP A 31 -4.02 12.01 1.00
CA ASP A 31 -5.14 11.09 0.81
C ASP A 31 -5.02 9.87 1.73
N VAL A 32 -3.84 9.24 1.80
CA VAL A 32 -3.62 8.11 2.70
C VAL A 32 -3.74 8.51 4.17
N SER A 33 -3.13 9.62 4.60
CA SER A 33 -3.29 10.11 5.98
C SER A 33 -4.75 10.39 6.35
N SER A 34 -5.56 10.88 5.41
CA SER A 34 -6.99 11.12 5.61
C SER A 34 -7.82 9.83 5.66
N ARG A 35 -7.31 8.74 5.06
CA ARG A 35 -7.92 7.40 5.08
C ARG A 35 -7.47 6.56 6.28
N LEU A 36 -6.34 6.90 6.88
CA LEU A 36 -5.79 6.32 8.09
C LEU A 36 -6.47 6.92 9.33
N THR A 37 -7.80 6.95 9.35
CA THR A 37 -8.56 7.28 10.54
C THR A 37 -8.74 6.06 11.44
N THR A 38 -9.00 6.29 12.72
CA THR A 38 -9.37 5.32 13.78
C THR A 38 -10.76 4.68 13.54
N GLY A 39 -11.09 4.35 12.29
CA GLY A 39 -12.40 3.82 11.87
C GLY A 39 -12.35 2.36 11.45
N SER A 40 -13.53 1.75 11.29
CA SER A 40 -13.75 0.39 10.78
C SER A 40 -14.10 0.37 9.29
N ASP A 41 -13.56 1.32 8.53
CA ASP A 41 -14.11 1.70 7.22
C ASP A 41 -13.56 0.92 6.02
N PHE A 42 -12.64 -0.02 6.24
CA PHE A 42 -12.09 -0.93 5.22
C PHE A 42 -11.82 -0.25 3.85
N ARG A 43 -10.87 0.70 3.81
CA ARG A 43 -10.70 1.62 2.67
C ARG A 43 -9.57 1.26 1.71
N PHE A 44 -8.74 0.27 2.04
CA PHE A 44 -7.53 -0.05 1.29
C PHE A 44 -7.69 -1.40 0.56
N PRO A 45 -7.93 -1.41 -0.75
CA PRO A 45 -8.04 -2.66 -1.48
C PRO A 45 -6.66 -3.31 -1.62
N ILE A 46 -6.60 -4.63 -1.47
CA ILE A 46 -5.42 -5.37 -1.91
C ILE A 46 -5.38 -5.46 -3.43
N VAL A 47 -4.19 -5.60 -3.99
CA VAL A 47 -3.96 -5.81 -5.42
C VAL A 47 -3.19 -7.11 -5.66
N GLY A 48 -3.28 -7.62 -6.89
CA GLY A 48 -2.62 -8.87 -7.28
C GLY A 48 -3.35 -10.11 -6.78
N GLU A 49 -4.54 -9.95 -6.20
CA GLU A 49 -5.36 -10.99 -5.60
C GLU A 49 -5.70 -12.13 -6.56
N SER A 50 -5.71 -11.88 -7.87
CA SER A 50 -5.92 -12.91 -8.90
C SER A 50 -4.88 -14.03 -8.83
N SER A 51 -3.64 -13.71 -8.46
CA SER A 51 -2.56 -14.69 -8.30
C SER A 51 -2.64 -15.47 -6.98
N TYR A 52 -3.49 -15.03 -6.05
CA TYR A 52 -3.58 -15.56 -4.68
C TYR A 52 -4.97 -16.11 -4.34
N GLN A 53 -5.84 -16.36 -5.33
CA GLN A 53 -7.21 -16.84 -5.09
C GLN A 53 -7.29 -18.13 -4.27
N ALA A 54 -6.34 -19.05 -4.45
CA ALA A 54 -6.28 -20.28 -3.65
C ALA A 54 -5.98 -19.99 -2.17
N ALA A 55 -4.99 -19.12 -1.90
CA ALA A 55 -4.64 -18.69 -0.56
C ALA A 55 -5.80 -17.92 0.11
N LEU A 56 -6.48 -17.05 -0.64
CA LEU A 56 -7.65 -16.31 -0.16
C LEU A 56 -8.81 -17.23 0.20
N ARG A 57 -9.15 -18.22 -0.65
CA ARG A 57 -10.20 -19.21 -0.34
C ARG A 57 -9.85 -20.02 0.89
N HIS A 58 -8.61 -20.45 1.01
CA HIS A 58 -8.13 -21.15 2.20
C HIS A 58 -8.27 -20.27 3.44
N ALA A 59 -7.83 -19.02 3.38
CA ALA A 59 -7.93 -18.07 4.50
C ALA A 59 -9.38 -17.86 4.95
N LEU A 60 -10.30 -17.62 4.02
CA LEU A 60 -11.72 -17.40 4.33
C LEU A 60 -12.45 -18.67 4.79
N GLY A 61 -11.98 -19.86 4.44
CA GLY A 61 -12.52 -21.11 4.97
C GLY A 61 -12.10 -21.40 6.41
N ASN A 62 -11.11 -20.68 6.95
CA ASN A 62 -10.57 -20.88 8.30
C ASN A 62 -11.00 -19.81 9.31
N GLU A 63 -11.71 -18.76 8.87
CA GLU A 63 -12.04 -17.61 9.72
C GLU A 63 -13.49 -17.20 9.51
N ASP A 64 -14.24 -17.09 10.61
CA ASP A 64 -15.61 -16.58 10.61
C ASP A 64 -15.61 -15.06 10.80
N GLY A 65 -15.52 -14.30 9.70
CA GLY A 65 -15.62 -12.84 9.72
C GLY A 65 -14.41 -12.10 9.14
N PRO A 66 -14.06 -10.90 9.66
CA PRO A 66 -12.90 -10.14 9.18
C PRO A 66 -11.59 -10.92 9.37
N LEU A 67 -10.78 -10.96 8.32
CA LEU A 67 -9.53 -11.70 8.27
C LEU A 67 -8.41 -10.94 9.00
N PRO A 68 -7.77 -11.51 10.04
CA PRO A 68 -6.60 -10.88 10.65
C PRO A 68 -5.39 -11.00 9.72
N VAL A 69 -4.77 -9.88 9.37
CA VAL A 69 -3.65 -9.87 8.42
C VAL A 69 -2.49 -9.01 8.90
N LEU A 70 -1.30 -9.30 8.37
CA LEU A 70 -0.08 -8.55 8.60
C LEU A 70 0.37 -7.88 7.31
N LEU A 71 0.70 -6.60 7.40
CA LEU A 71 1.36 -5.83 6.36
C LEU A 71 2.85 -5.86 6.61
N VAL A 72 3.61 -6.44 5.69
CA VAL A 72 5.06 -6.66 5.84
C VAL A 72 5.79 -6.02 4.66
N PRO A 73 6.83 -5.18 4.90
CA PRO A 73 7.66 -4.65 3.83
C PRO A 73 8.47 -5.76 3.15
N GLU A 74 8.53 -5.73 1.83
CA GLU A 74 9.31 -6.67 1.02
C GLU A 74 10.32 -5.91 0.14
N ASP A 75 11.47 -5.56 0.73
CA ASP A 75 12.49 -4.75 0.06
C ASP A 75 13.20 -5.48 -1.09
N SER A 76 13.20 -6.81 -1.06
CA SER A 76 13.77 -7.69 -2.10
C SER A 76 12.81 -8.01 -3.24
N ASN A 77 11.61 -7.41 -3.27
CA ASN A 77 10.63 -7.69 -4.29
C ASN A 77 11.15 -7.25 -5.69
N PRO A 78 11.15 -8.16 -6.69
CA PRO A 78 11.73 -7.87 -8.01
C PRO A 78 10.95 -6.83 -8.83
N HIS A 79 9.69 -6.57 -8.47
CA HIS A 79 8.81 -5.64 -9.19
C HIS A 79 8.69 -4.27 -8.53
N ASP A 80 8.86 -4.19 -7.21
CA ASP A 80 8.83 -2.95 -6.44
C ASP A 80 9.55 -3.10 -5.10
N HIS A 81 10.76 -2.55 -4.97
CA HIS A 81 11.54 -2.55 -3.72
C HIS A 81 10.86 -1.83 -2.53
N LEU A 82 9.73 -1.17 -2.76
CA LEU A 82 8.89 -0.58 -1.70
C LEU A 82 7.59 -1.35 -1.48
N ALA A 83 7.48 -2.56 -2.02
CA ALA A 83 6.31 -3.40 -1.86
C ALA A 83 5.99 -3.64 -0.38
N VAL A 84 4.70 -3.75 -0.10
CA VAL A 84 4.17 -4.19 1.18
C VAL A 84 3.23 -5.35 0.87
N ARG A 85 3.64 -6.55 1.28
CA ARG A 85 2.83 -7.76 1.12
C ARG A 85 1.80 -7.85 2.24
N VAL A 86 0.65 -8.39 1.90
CA VAL A 86 -0.44 -8.68 2.83
C VAL A 86 -0.39 -10.17 3.13
N MET A 87 -0.17 -10.51 4.40
CA MET A 87 0.00 -11.88 4.85
C MET A 87 -1.16 -12.27 5.77
N TYR A 88 -1.71 -13.46 5.54
CA TYR A 88 -2.54 -14.16 6.50
C TYR A 88 -1.73 -15.33 7.04
N ARG A 89 -1.44 -15.32 8.34
CA ARG A 89 -0.45 -16.23 8.94
C ARG A 89 0.88 -16.12 8.16
N GLU A 90 1.43 -17.24 7.71
CA GLU A 90 2.68 -17.30 6.92
C GLU A 90 2.46 -17.22 5.40
N THR A 91 1.23 -16.97 4.94
CA THR A 91 0.89 -17.02 3.50
C THR A 91 0.59 -15.62 2.96
N THR A 92 1.24 -15.25 1.85
CA THR A 92 0.88 -14.02 1.12
C THR A 92 -0.46 -14.19 0.41
N ILE A 93 -1.36 -13.24 0.64
CA ILE A 93 -2.71 -13.23 0.04
C ILE A 93 -2.91 -12.07 -0.95
N GLY A 94 -1.91 -11.20 -1.07
CA GLY A 94 -1.90 -10.06 -1.98
C GLY A 94 -0.90 -9.00 -1.56
N TYR A 95 -1.01 -7.82 -2.15
CA TYR A 95 -0.13 -6.68 -1.90
C TYR A 95 -0.95 -5.40 -1.70
N LEU A 96 -0.36 -4.41 -1.04
CA LEU A 96 -0.86 -3.05 -1.17
C LEU A 96 -0.56 -2.51 -2.56
N SER A 97 -1.39 -1.58 -3.03
CA SER A 97 -1.08 -0.82 -4.23
C SER A 97 0.27 -0.12 -4.06
N ARG A 98 0.98 0.12 -5.16
CA ARG A 98 2.26 0.84 -5.16
C ARG A 98 2.17 2.20 -4.44
N LEU A 99 1.04 2.89 -4.60
CA LEU A 99 0.79 4.18 -3.99
C LEU A 99 0.62 4.05 -2.47
N ASP A 100 -0.26 3.14 -2.04
CA ASP A 100 -0.58 2.91 -0.63
C ASP A 100 0.63 2.37 0.14
N ALA A 101 1.40 1.46 -0.48
CA ALA A 101 2.63 0.91 0.10
C ALA A 101 3.65 2.00 0.43
N ARG A 102 3.89 2.93 -0.51
CA ARG A 102 4.81 4.07 -0.31
C ARG A 102 4.31 5.02 0.75
N ALA A 103 3.00 5.30 0.74
CA ALA A 103 2.40 6.21 1.70
C ALA A 103 2.40 5.64 3.12
N LEU A 104 2.10 4.35 3.29
CA LEU A 104 2.19 3.66 4.57
C LEU A 104 3.63 3.65 5.10
N ARG A 105 4.60 3.25 4.25
CA ARG A 105 6.03 3.32 4.59
C ARG A 105 6.43 4.72 5.05
N GLY A 106 6.05 5.75 4.27
CA GLY A 106 6.35 7.14 4.59
C GLY A 106 5.73 7.60 5.91
N ALA A 107 4.48 7.23 6.18
CA ALA A 107 3.80 7.54 7.43
C ALA A 107 4.51 6.91 8.63
N ILE A 108 4.84 5.62 8.56
CA ILE A 108 5.57 4.88 9.61
C ILE A 108 6.94 5.52 9.90
N THR A 109 7.71 5.81 8.84
CA THR A 109 9.02 6.47 8.99
C THR A 109 8.89 7.88 9.59
N ARG A 110 7.87 8.66 9.21
CA ARG A 110 7.66 10.01 9.77
C ARG A 110 7.35 10.02 11.26
N MET A 111 6.73 8.97 11.78
CA MET A 111 6.49 8.83 13.22
C MET A 111 7.73 8.31 13.97
N GLY A 112 8.83 8.04 13.27
CA GLY A 112 10.08 7.56 13.89
C GLY A 112 10.11 6.05 14.14
N PHE A 113 9.14 5.30 13.63
CA PHE A 113 9.13 3.84 13.76
C PHE A 113 9.87 3.16 12.61
N ASN A 114 10.52 2.04 12.91
CA ASN A 114 11.01 1.11 11.91
C ASN A 114 9.84 0.23 11.44
N PHE A 115 9.54 0.25 10.15
CA PHE A 115 8.48 -0.59 9.60
C PHE A 115 8.95 -2.04 9.55
N SER A 116 8.55 -2.85 10.53
CA SER A 116 8.73 -4.30 10.53
C SER A 116 7.45 -5.02 10.10
N SER A 117 6.32 -4.68 10.72
CA SER A 117 5.00 -5.18 10.35
C SER A 117 3.89 -4.33 10.96
N VAL A 118 2.72 -4.27 10.32
CA VAL A 118 1.50 -3.67 10.89
C VAL A 118 0.37 -4.69 10.84
N SER A 119 -0.29 -4.93 11.98
CA SER A 119 -1.48 -5.78 12.05
C SER A 119 -2.73 -4.99 11.69
N CYS A 120 -3.60 -5.58 10.87
CA CYS A 120 -4.88 -4.99 10.51
C CYS A 120 -5.93 -6.07 10.21
N LEU A 121 -7.18 -5.64 10.00
CA LEU A 121 -8.28 -6.52 9.61
C LEU A 121 -8.59 -6.35 8.12
N GLY A 122 -8.91 -7.44 7.45
CA GLY A 122 -9.38 -7.49 6.07
C GLY A 122 -10.84 -7.92 5.99
N LYS A 123 -11.67 -7.20 5.23
CA LYS A 123 -13.04 -7.60 4.93
C LYS A 123 -13.11 -8.19 3.51
N PRO A 124 -13.56 -9.44 3.35
CA PRO A 124 -13.72 -10.03 2.03
C PRO A 124 -14.89 -9.42 1.27
N PHE A 125 -14.77 -9.41 -0.06
CA PHE A 125 -15.83 -9.08 -0.99
C PHE A 125 -15.72 -9.92 -2.26
N GLY A 126 -16.85 -10.14 -2.94
CA GLY A 126 -16.90 -11.09 -4.07
C GLY A 126 -16.89 -12.53 -3.59
N GLY A 127 -16.35 -13.44 -4.39
CA GLY A 127 -16.40 -14.88 -4.14
C GLY A 127 -17.78 -15.52 -4.35
N THR A 128 -18.71 -14.83 -5.02
CA THR A 128 -20.05 -15.34 -5.35
C THR A 128 -20.06 -15.99 -6.73
N PRO A 129 -21.10 -16.77 -7.09
CA PRO A 129 -21.23 -17.30 -8.45
C PRO A 129 -21.15 -16.21 -9.55
N ASP A 130 -21.72 -15.03 -9.29
CA ASP A 130 -21.69 -13.90 -10.23
C ASP A 130 -20.37 -13.12 -10.21
N LYS A 131 -19.60 -13.22 -9.11
CA LYS A 131 -18.29 -12.58 -8.95
C LYS A 131 -17.32 -13.55 -8.27
N PRO A 132 -16.77 -14.53 -9.02
CA PRO A 132 -16.03 -15.65 -8.43
C PRO A 132 -14.67 -15.24 -7.85
N THR A 133 -14.16 -14.08 -8.25
CA THR A 133 -12.93 -13.50 -7.71
C THR A 133 -13.19 -12.88 -6.35
N ILE A 134 -12.36 -13.29 -5.39
CA ILE A 134 -12.33 -12.75 -4.03
C ILE A 134 -11.36 -11.58 -4.00
N GLY A 135 -11.80 -10.46 -3.44
CA GLY A 135 -10.93 -9.37 -3.03
C GLY A 135 -11.01 -9.13 -1.53
N ILE A 136 -10.07 -8.34 -1.00
CA ILE A 136 -10.02 -7.94 0.40
C ILE A 136 -9.89 -6.42 0.48
N TRP A 137 -10.71 -5.80 1.31
CA TRP A 137 -10.51 -4.42 1.75
C TRP A 137 -9.87 -4.42 3.13
N LEU A 138 -8.83 -3.63 3.36
CA LEU A 138 -8.10 -3.57 4.61
C LEU A 138 -8.50 -2.35 5.43
N ASN A 139 -8.55 -2.56 6.75
CA ASN A 139 -8.69 -1.50 7.74
C ASN A 139 -7.34 -1.22 8.41
N ILE A 140 -6.55 -0.34 7.79
CA ILE A 140 -5.20 -0.03 8.26
C ILE A 140 -5.26 1.08 9.28
N SER A 141 -5.09 0.74 10.55
CA SER A 141 -4.87 1.70 11.64
C SER A 141 -3.37 1.80 11.91
N ILE A 142 -2.83 3.00 11.80
CA ILE A 142 -1.48 3.29 12.28
C ILE A 142 -1.54 3.50 13.80
N PRO A 143 -0.63 2.90 14.59
CA PRO A 143 -0.48 3.23 16.00
C PRO A 143 -0.25 4.75 16.15
N GLN A 144 -1.20 5.43 16.77
CA GLN A 144 -1.02 6.80 17.24
C GLN A 144 -0.56 6.63 18.70
N ASP A 145 0.70 6.91 18.99
CA ASP A 145 1.15 7.06 20.38
C ASP A 145 0.45 8.25 21.04
#